data_AF-A0AB38YYU6-F1
#
_entry.id   AF-A0AB38YYU6-F1
#
_cell.length_a   1.000
_cell.length_b   1.000
_cell.length_c   1.000
_cell.angle_alpha   90.00
_cell.angle_beta   90.00
_cell.angle_gamma   90.00
#
_symmetry.space_group_name_H-M   'P 1'
#
loop_
_entity.id
_entity.type
_entity.pdbx_description
1 polymer ?
#
loop_
_entity_poly.entity_id
_entity_poly.type
_entity_poly.pdbx_seq_one_letter_code
_entity_poly.pdbx_strand_id
1 'polypeptide(L)'
;MSLLRRWFDPIRSSWFYQKPSRQAVLPTDQGLQIYLRLDDVYSYLAVQQLNHLDDILSDELKPLKVIISREAAAPPNSMSHADWQNYCLNDAKILARQHRFSFDETPELPTPESLQQAEVILRNTPLTGKDFLYLLEDVFHMLWQQQYGKLRTLYTMASQQHSPQSFPERIFKDVPVAASFFEFGGRNYHAVDDLLRLARRLRQQKLLTGAPLFLINHIEWREHLINDAEELAQIQALKPELDLFIALEDPISWLLLAYIREELANYYDIKLNVYPLPYQGRDWFDWSLATRLSKRTEVAFTPFCRPTEAATHNMAQLYYSVPEEQQIETIHSILEAVWTKGRDLSFKAHFEALRQQLRIDSLLPEDEVLQRLNHNDQACIAHHQPDFPVLALRIDGQQYVFNSLYRVWLIESIFSHVLEQQYKHDAVVSSAQSSGASKNEL
;
A
#
# COMPACT_ATOMS: atom_id res chain seq x y z
N MET A 1 27.10 0.06 20.78
CA MET A 1 26.68 0.74 19.52
C MET A 1 27.80 1.60 19.00
N SER A 2 28.05 1.58 17.69
CA SER A 2 29.19 2.27 17.11
C SER A 2 28.95 3.77 17.02
N LEU A 3 29.82 4.57 17.64
CA LEU A 3 29.93 6.04 17.48
C LEU A 3 29.84 6.47 16.01
N LEU A 4 30.20 5.59 15.08
CA LEU A 4 30.09 5.80 13.64
C LEU A 4 28.65 6.08 13.19
N ARG A 5 27.61 5.33 13.62
CA ARG A 5 26.22 5.58 13.15
C ARG A 5 25.75 7.00 13.53
N ARG A 6 26.04 7.44 14.77
CA ARG A 6 25.62 8.75 15.31
C ARG A 6 26.14 9.94 14.50
N TRP A 7 27.38 9.87 14.05
CA TRP A 7 28.01 10.94 13.28
C TRP A 7 27.76 10.82 11.78
N PHE A 8 27.71 9.60 11.26
CA PHE A 8 27.58 9.38 9.82
C PHE A 8 26.14 9.43 9.32
N ASP A 9 25.12 9.03 10.08
CA ASP A 9 23.74 9.02 9.58
C ASP A 9 23.23 10.44 9.23
N PRO A 10 23.43 11.50 10.05
CA PRO A 10 23.03 12.87 9.69
C PRO A 10 23.75 13.42 8.45
N ILE A 11 25.05 13.11 8.32
CA ILE A 11 25.86 13.53 7.18
C ILE A 11 25.43 12.76 5.91
N ARG A 12 25.33 11.43 5.99
CA ARG A 12 24.95 10.55 4.88
C ARG A 12 23.52 10.82 4.41
N SER A 13 22.59 11.04 5.33
CA SER A 13 21.19 11.34 5.00
C SER A 13 21.07 12.66 4.23
N SER A 14 21.74 13.71 4.71
CA SER A 14 21.81 15.00 4.00
C SER A 14 22.41 14.85 2.60
N TRP A 15 23.51 14.11 2.48
CA TRP A 15 24.16 13.85 1.20
C TRP A 15 23.29 13.02 0.26
N PHE A 16 22.55 12.03 0.79
CA PHE A 16 21.63 11.21 0.02
C PHE A 16 20.44 12.04 -0.50
N TYR A 17 19.86 12.89 0.34
CA TYR A 17 18.71 13.73 -0.01
C TYR A 17 19.05 14.79 -1.06
N GLN A 18 20.22 15.43 -0.91
CA GLN A 18 20.70 16.47 -1.82
C GLN A 18 21.29 15.92 -3.12
N LYS A 19 21.56 14.61 -3.19
CA LYS A 19 22.11 14.01 -4.41
C LYS A 19 21.10 14.25 -5.54
N PRO A 20 21.46 15.01 -6.61
CA PRO A 20 20.57 15.13 -7.75
C PRO A 20 20.31 13.71 -8.22
N SER A 21 19.03 13.33 -8.26
CA SER A 21 18.64 12.03 -8.81
C SER A 21 18.98 12.11 -10.30
N ARG A 22 20.21 11.78 -10.67
CA ARG A 22 20.51 11.40 -12.03
C ARG A 22 19.61 10.20 -12.26
N GLN A 23 18.57 10.39 -13.05
CA GLN A 23 17.73 9.29 -13.49
C GLN A 23 18.66 8.41 -14.30
N ALA A 24 19.20 7.36 -13.66
CA ALA A 24 19.93 6.35 -14.39
C ALA A 24 18.97 5.85 -15.47
N VAL A 25 19.38 5.99 -16.73
CA VAL A 25 18.78 5.26 -17.84
C VAL A 25 18.94 3.79 -17.46
N LEU A 26 17.82 3.11 -17.30
CA LEU A 26 17.80 1.71 -16.91
C LEU A 26 18.09 0.88 -18.15
N PRO A 27 18.85 -0.21 -18.02
CA PRO A 27 19.16 -1.06 -19.15
C PRO A 27 17.88 -1.72 -19.67
N THR A 28 17.77 -1.81 -21.00
CA THR A 28 16.63 -2.37 -21.73
C THR A 28 16.90 -3.76 -22.29
N ASP A 29 18.12 -4.28 -22.10
CA ASP A 29 18.60 -5.58 -22.61
C ASP A 29 17.72 -6.75 -22.17
N GLN A 30 17.18 -6.70 -20.95
CA GLN A 30 16.27 -7.71 -20.44
C GLN A 30 14.80 -7.46 -20.79
N GLY A 31 14.46 -6.34 -21.44
CA GLY A 31 13.09 -5.92 -21.72
C GLY A 31 12.31 -5.58 -20.45
N LEU A 32 10.98 -5.53 -20.58
CA LEU A 32 10.07 -5.46 -19.45
C LEU A 32 9.57 -6.87 -19.11
N GLN A 33 9.62 -7.23 -17.83
CA GLN A 33 9.20 -8.53 -17.32
C GLN A 33 8.07 -8.36 -16.32
N ILE A 34 7.12 -9.30 -16.29
CA ILE A 34 6.11 -9.40 -15.23
C ILE A 34 6.14 -10.79 -14.61
N TYR A 35 6.13 -10.85 -13.29
CA TYR A 35 6.08 -12.07 -12.51
C TYR A 35 4.67 -12.29 -11.98
N LEU A 36 4.08 -13.42 -12.35
CA LEU A 36 2.70 -13.78 -12.07
C LEU A 36 2.61 -15.13 -11.39
N ARG A 37 1.54 -15.30 -10.61
CA ARG A 37 1.10 -16.56 -10.03
C ARG A 37 -0.38 -16.74 -10.34
N LEU A 38 -0.78 -17.93 -10.80
CA LEU A 38 -2.18 -18.20 -11.16
C LEU A 38 -3.13 -18.17 -9.95
N ASP A 39 -2.59 -18.44 -8.76
CA ASP A 39 -3.26 -18.42 -7.47
C ASP A 39 -3.08 -17.09 -6.70
N ASP A 40 -2.49 -16.07 -7.33
CA ASP A 40 -2.32 -14.73 -6.76
C ASP A 40 -3.36 -13.76 -7.32
N VAL A 41 -4.13 -13.15 -6.41
CA VAL A 41 -5.17 -12.19 -6.76
C VAL A 41 -4.60 -10.90 -7.34
N TYR A 42 -3.40 -10.48 -6.92
CA TYR A 42 -2.74 -9.31 -7.51
C TYR A 42 -2.28 -9.58 -8.93
N SER A 43 -1.90 -10.82 -9.25
CA SER A 43 -1.64 -11.27 -10.61
C SER A 43 -2.91 -11.15 -11.47
N TYR A 44 -4.08 -11.51 -10.93
CA TYR A 44 -5.35 -11.32 -11.63
C TYR A 44 -5.67 -9.85 -11.94
N LEU A 45 -5.43 -8.93 -11.00
CA LEU A 45 -5.61 -7.51 -11.27
C LEU A 45 -4.60 -7.00 -12.30
N ALA A 46 -3.35 -7.46 -12.22
CA ALA A 46 -2.29 -7.03 -13.12
C ALA A 46 -2.54 -7.43 -14.58
N VAL A 47 -3.04 -8.65 -14.84
CA VAL A 47 -3.24 -9.13 -16.22
C VAL A 47 -4.24 -8.29 -17.01
N GLN A 48 -5.23 -7.72 -16.35
CA GLN A 48 -6.25 -6.83 -16.95
C GLN A 48 -5.66 -5.52 -17.51
N GLN A 49 -4.40 -5.20 -17.19
CA GLN A 49 -3.71 -4.01 -17.69
C GLN A 49 -2.64 -4.32 -18.75
N LEU A 50 -2.29 -5.59 -18.98
CA LEU A 50 -1.13 -5.93 -19.81
C LEU A 50 -1.35 -5.66 -21.28
N ASN A 51 -2.56 -5.86 -21.79
CA ASN A 51 -2.90 -5.55 -23.18
C ASN A 51 -2.71 -4.05 -23.47
N HIS A 52 -3.25 -3.18 -22.60
CA HIS A 52 -3.08 -1.74 -22.75
C HIS A 52 -1.62 -1.31 -22.58
N LEU A 53 -0.90 -1.90 -21.62
CA LEU A 53 0.52 -1.63 -21.43
C LEU A 53 1.32 -2.02 -22.68
N ASP A 54 1.11 -3.22 -23.23
CA ASP A 54 1.80 -3.69 -24.43
C ASP A 54 1.52 -2.77 -25.63
N ASP A 55 0.29 -2.28 -25.82
CA ASP A 55 -0.04 -1.33 -26.88
C ASP A 55 0.88 -0.10 -26.90
N ILE A 56 1.18 0.43 -25.71
CA ILE A 56 1.94 1.66 -25.56
C ILE A 56 3.44 1.43 -25.32
N LEU A 57 3.93 0.20 -25.24
CA LEU A 57 5.37 -0.08 -25.15
C LEU A 57 6.07 0.21 -26.49
N SER A 58 7.30 0.74 -26.41
CA SER A 58 8.19 0.83 -27.56
C SER A 58 8.65 -0.56 -28.02
N ASP A 59 9.00 -0.67 -29.31
CA ASP A 59 9.53 -1.92 -29.89
C ASP A 59 10.77 -2.45 -29.15
N GLU A 60 11.58 -1.57 -28.55
CA GLU A 60 12.75 -1.95 -27.73
C GLU A 60 12.41 -2.83 -26.51
N LEU A 61 11.19 -2.72 -25.99
CA LEU A 61 10.73 -3.48 -24.82
C LEU A 61 9.79 -4.62 -25.19
N LYS A 62 9.41 -4.71 -26.47
CA LYS A 62 8.51 -5.74 -26.97
C LYS A 62 9.27 -7.00 -27.37
N PRO A 63 8.65 -8.18 -27.22
CA PRO A 63 7.39 -8.42 -26.52
C PRO A 63 7.53 -8.30 -24.98
N LEU A 64 6.44 -7.95 -24.29
CA LEU A 64 6.37 -8.07 -22.83
C LEU A 64 6.65 -9.51 -22.41
N LYS A 65 7.62 -9.71 -21.51
CA LYS A 65 7.98 -11.04 -21.01
C LYS A 65 7.12 -11.39 -19.79
N VAL A 66 6.40 -12.51 -19.87
CA VAL A 66 5.54 -13.02 -18.81
C VAL A 66 6.20 -14.23 -18.16
N ILE A 67 6.47 -14.12 -16.86
CA ILE A 67 7.00 -15.18 -16.02
C ILE A 67 5.87 -15.70 -15.14
N ILE A 68 5.48 -16.97 -15.31
CA ILE A 68 4.46 -17.61 -14.51
C ILE A 68 5.13 -18.58 -13.54
N SER A 69 4.89 -18.36 -12.25
CA SER A 69 5.41 -19.19 -11.18
C SER A 69 4.31 -19.96 -10.45
N ARG A 70 4.70 -21.08 -9.85
CA ARG A 70 3.88 -21.85 -8.90
C ARG A 70 4.26 -21.58 -7.45
N GLU A 71 5.37 -20.89 -7.21
CA GLU A 71 5.97 -20.78 -5.89
C GLU A 71 5.51 -19.50 -5.17
N ALA A 72 4.74 -19.70 -4.11
CA ALA A 72 4.40 -18.62 -3.20
C ALA A 72 5.62 -18.22 -2.36
N ALA A 73 5.91 -16.93 -2.27
CA ALA A 73 6.85 -16.46 -1.26
C ALA A 73 6.26 -16.58 0.15
N ALA A 74 7.12 -16.57 1.16
CA ALA A 74 6.69 -16.53 2.55
C ALA A 74 5.85 -15.25 2.82
N PRO A 75 4.76 -15.36 3.59
CA PRO A 75 4.01 -14.19 4.05
C PRO A 75 4.90 -13.16 4.74
N PRO A 76 4.63 -11.85 4.57
CA PRO A 76 5.38 -10.81 5.26
C PRO A 76 5.12 -10.84 6.77
N ASN A 77 6.03 -10.22 7.53
CA ASN A 77 5.87 -9.91 8.96
C ASN A 77 5.36 -11.08 9.84
N SER A 78 5.83 -12.29 9.57
CA SER A 78 5.45 -13.51 10.31
C SER A 78 3.95 -13.83 10.30
N MET A 79 3.19 -13.27 9.36
CA MET A 79 1.78 -13.61 9.18
C MET A 79 1.61 -15.09 8.83
N SER A 80 0.46 -15.66 9.21
CA SER A 80 0.08 -16.97 8.70
C SER A 80 -0.28 -16.88 7.20
N HIS A 81 -0.17 -18.00 6.47
CA HIS A 81 -0.60 -18.04 5.08
C HIS A 81 -2.08 -17.69 4.91
N ALA A 82 -2.93 -18.08 5.86
CA ALA A 82 -4.37 -17.80 5.83
C ALA A 82 -4.65 -16.30 6.01
N ASP A 83 -3.96 -15.65 6.97
CA ASP A 83 -4.13 -14.21 7.19
C ASP A 83 -3.65 -13.40 5.99
N TRP A 84 -2.49 -13.77 5.43
CA TRP A 84 -1.97 -13.12 4.23
C TRP A 84 -2.93 -13.24 3.05
N GLN A 85 -3.48 -14.43 2.83
CA GLN A 85 -4.43 -14.67 1.76
C GLN A 85 -5.74 -13.88 1.95
N ASN A 86 -6.29 -13.87 3.16
CA ASN A 86 -7.47 -13.08 3.49
C ASN A 86 -7.24 -11.59 3.28
N TYR A 87 -6.07 -11.08 3.71
CA TYR A 87 -5.66 -9.72 3.45
C TYR A 87 -5.62 -9.42 1.94
N CYS A 88 -4.94 -10.26 1.15
CA CYS A 88 -4.80 -10.06 -0.29
C CYS A 88 -6.16 -9.98 -0.99
N LEU A 89 -7.10 -10.86 -0.65
CA LEU A 89 -8.44 -10.88 -1.25
C LEU A 89 -9.22 -9.59 -0.93
N ASN A 90 -9.21 -9.16 0.33
CA ASN A 90 -9.89 -7.95 0.77
C ASN A 90 -9.29 -6.70 0.12
N ASP A 91 -7.96 -6.62 0.09
CA ASP A 91 -7.24 -5.52 -0.52
C ASP A 91 -7.45 -5.46 -2.04
N ALA A 92 -7.40 -6.61 -2.71
CA ALA A 92 -7.67 -6.70 -4.15
C ALA A 92 -9.10 -6.28 -4.50
N LYS A 93 -10.09 -6.58 -3.65
CA LYS A 93 -11.47 -6.11 -3.82
C LYS A 93 -11.56 -4.58 -3.79
N ILE A 94 -10.83 -3.95 -2.87
CA ILE A 94 -10.73 -2.49 -2.75
C ILE A 94 -10.08 -1.90 -4.00
N LEU A 95 -8.92 -2.46 -4.41
CA LEU A 95 -8.22 -2.03 -5.62
C LEU A 95 -9.06 -2.20 -6.88
N ALA A 96 -9.77 -3.33 -7.00
CA ALA A 96 -10.60 -3.59 -8.16
C ALA A 96 -11.74 -2.58 -8.30
N ARG A 97 -12.39 -2.20 -7.19
CA ARG A 97 -13.41 -1.15 -7.20
C ARG A 97 -12.82 0.20 -7.59
N GLN A 98 -11.68 0.56 -7.00
CA GLN A 98 -10.99 1.81 -7.30
C GLN A 98 -10.60 1.90 -8.78
N HIS A 99 -9.89 0.90 -9.28
CA HIS A 99 -9.39 0.89 -10.65
C HIS A 99 -10.40 0.32 -11.66
N ARG A 100 -11.65 0.04 -11.26
CA ARG A 100 -12.72 -0.53 -12.09
C ARG A 100 -12.30 -1.82 -12.81
N PHE A 101 -11.53 -2.67 -12.14
CA PHE A 101 -11.20 -4.00 -12.63
C PHE A 101 -12.38 -4.95 -12.49
N SER A 102 -12.44 -5.93 -13.38
CA SER A 102 -13.38 -7.05 -13.25
C SER A 102 -12.98 -7.88 -12.03
N PHE A 103 -13.88 -8.04 -11.08
CA PHE A 103 -13.63 -8.79 -9.85
C PHE A 103 -14.94 -9.34 -9.30
N ASP A 104 -14.93 -10.61 -8.87
CA ASP A 104 -16.10 -11.21 -8.25
C ASP A 104 -16.32 -10.62 -6.85
N GLU A 105 -17.57 -10.39 -6.46
CA GLU A 105 -17.87 -9.83 -5.13
C GLU A 105 -17.54 -10.81 -3.99
N THR A 106 -17.50 -12.10 -4.31
CA THR A 106 -17.23 -13.25 -3.44
C THR A 106 -16.15 -14.14 -4.07
N PRO A 107 -14.91 -13.64 -4.20
CA PRO A 107 -13.86 -14.38 -4.89
C PRO A 107 -13.53 -15.68 -4.15
N GLU A 108 -13.38 -16.76 -4.92
CA GLU A 108 -12.93 -18.05 -4.43
C GLU A 108 -11.50 -18.31 -4.90
N LEU A 109 -10.73 -19.00 -4.08
CA LEU A 109 -9.38 -19.39 -4.44
C LEU A 109 -9.41 -20.48 -5.51
N PRO A 110 -8.61 -20.36 -6.57
CA PRO A 110 -8.52 -21.41 -7.57
C PRO A 110 -8.08 -22.74 -6.95
N THR A 111 -8.76 -23.83 -7.33
CA THR A 111 -8.41 -25.18 -6.86
C THR A 111 -7.11 -25.68 -7.51
N PRO A 112 -6.37 -26.61 -6.88
CA PRO A 112 -5.17 -27.19 -7.47
C PRO A 112 -5.38 -27.78 -8.87
N GLU A 113 -6.54 -28.40 -9.11
CA GLU A 113 -6.92 -28.94 -10.42
C GLU A 113 -7.07 -27.82 -11.45
N SER A 114 -7.79 -26.73 -11.10
CA SER A 114 -7.99 -25.60 -12.00
C SER A 114 -6.68 -24.89 -12.33
N LEU A 115 -5.76 -24.77 -11.36
CA LEU A 115 -4.42 -24.20 -11.56
C LEU A 115 -3.61 -25.04 -12.54
N GLN A 116 -3.65 -26.37 -12.41
CA GLN A 116 -2.98 -27.27 -13.34
C GLN A 116 -3.57 -27.16 -14.75
N GLN A 117 -4.90 -27.11 -14.88
CA GLN A 117 -5.57 -26.94 -16.17
C GLN A 117 -5.18 -25.61 -16.84
N ALA A 118 -5.21 -24.51 -16.09
CA ALA A 118 -4.82 -23.19 -16.56
C ALA A 118 -3.37 -23.15 -17.05
N GLU A 119 -2.45 -23.75 -16.31
CA GLU A 119 -1.05 -23.79 -16.74
C GLU A 119 -0.87 -24.60 -18.02
N VAL A 120 -1.56 -25.74 -18.18
CA VAL A 120 -1.50 -26.54 -19.41
C VAL A 120 -2.03 -25.74 -20.60
N ILE A 121 -3.14 -25.01 -20.44
CA ILE A 121 -3.67 -24.10 -21.48
C ILE A 121 -2.60 -23.09 -21.89
N LEU A 122 -1.99 -22.41 -20.93
CA LEU A 122 -0.98 -21.38 -21.18
C LEU A 122 0.33 -21.93 -21.74
N ARG A 123 0.68 -23.19 -21.46
CA ARG A 123 1.89 -23.84 -22.03
C ARG A 123 1.66 -24.35 -23.45
N ASN A 124 0.49 -24.92 -23.72
CA ASN A 124 0.24 -25.60 -24.99
C ASN A 124 -0.31 -24.66 -26.08
N THR A 125 -0.81 -23.49 -25.71
CA THR A 125 -1.31 -22.51 -26.69
C THR A 125 -0.21 -22.04 -27.66
N PRO A 126 -0.49 -22.02 -28.98
CA PRO A 126 0.41 -21.47 -29.99
C PRO A 126 0.30 -19.94 -30.14
N LEU A 127 -0.62 -19.29 -29.42
CA LEU A 127 -0.79 -17.83 -29.47
C LEU A 127 0.47 -17.11 -28.96
N THR A 128 0.79 -15.96 -29.56
CA THR A 128 1.94 -15.12 -29.24
C THR A 128 1.54 -13.65 -29.17
N GLY A 129 2.41 -12.79 -28.62
CA GLY A 129 2.16 -11.35 -28.52
C GLY A 129 0.83 -11.03 -27.82
N LYS A 130 0.03 -10.13 -28.40
CA LYS A 130 -1.25 -9.70 -27.82
C LYS A 130 -2.27 -10.83 -27.69
N ASP A 131 -2.33 -11.75 -28.66
CA ASP A 131 -3.28 -12.87 -28.59
C ASP A 131 -2.98 -13.78 -27.40
N PHE A 132 -1.70 -13.91 -27.03
CA PHE A 132 -1.32 -14.59 -25.79
C PHE A 132 -1.73 -13.80 -24.54
N LEU A 133 -1.57 -12.47 -24.53
CA LEU A 133 -1.98 -11.63 -23.40
C LEU A 133 -3.50 -11.63 -23.18
N TYR A 134 -4.30 -11.64 -24.25
CA TYR A 134 -5.75 -11.84 -24.16
C TYR A 134 -6.10 -13.21 -23.56
N LEU A 135 -5.47 -14.28 -24.05
CA LEU A 135 -5.68 -15.61 -23.47
C LEU A 135 -5.26 -15.68 -22.00
N LEU A 136 -4.16 -15.02 -21.63
CA LEU A 136 -3.68 -14.95 -20.26
C LEU A 136 -4.73 -14.28 -19.36
N GLU A 137 -5.24 -13.13 -19.77
CA GLU A 137 -6.33 -12.42 -19.07
C GLU A 137 -7.57 -13.30 -18.94
N ASP A 138 -7.99 -13.96 -20.02
CA ASP A 138 -9.15 -14.87 -20.05
C ASP A 138 -8.97 -16.06 -19.10
N VAL A 139 -7.80 -16.68 -19.05
CA VAL A 139 -7.52 -17.80 -18.15
C VAL A 139 -7.63 -17.35 -16.70
N PHE A 140 -7.05 -16.19 -16.34
CA PHE A 140 -7.21 -15.63 -15.01
C PHE A 140 -8.67 -15.30 -14.69
N HIS A 141 -9.40 -14.70 -15.63
CA HIS A 141 -10.82 -14.41 -15.48
C HIS A 141 -11.63 -15.68 -15.21
N MET A 142 -11.33 -16.77 -15.91
CA MET A 142 -11.99 -18.06 -15.68
C MET A 142 -11.69 -18.65 -14.30
N LEU A 143 -10.45 -18.51 -13.81
CA LEU A 143 -10.05 -18.96 -12.48
C LEU A 143 -10.75 -18.15 -11.38
N TRP A 144 -10.70 -16.82 -11.46
CA TRP A 144 -11.12 -15.92 -10.39
C TRP A 144 -12.61 -15.58 -10.40
N GLN A 145 -13.32 -15.86 -11.49
CA GLN A 145 -14.79 -15.76 -11.60
C GLN A 145 -15.48 -17.13 -11.65
N GLN A 146 -14.81 -18.19 -11.22
CA GLN A 146 -15.39 -19.53 -11.07
C GLN A 146 -15.99 -20.09 -12.37
N GLN A 147 -15.46 -19.69 -13.55
CA GLN A 147 -15.94 -20.14 -14.86
C GLN A 147 -15.30 -21.49 -15.27
N TYR A 148 -15.25 -22.44 -14.34
CA TYR A 148 -14.53 -23.71 -14.48
C TYR A 148 -15.00 -24.57 -15.67
N GLY A 149 -16.27 -24.43 -16.09
CA GLY A 149 -16.78 -25.10 -17.28
C GLY A 149 -16.09 -24.64 -18.59
N LYS A 150 -15.81 -23.35 -18.71
CA LYS A 150 -15.06 -22.79 -19.85
C LYS A 150 -13.59 -23.22 -19.79
N LEU A 151 -13.00 -23.16 -18.60
CA LEU A 151 -11.61 -23.59 -18.36
C LEU A 151 -11.38 -25.04 -18.79
N ARG A 152 -12.26 -25.97 -18.37
CA ARG A 152 -12.17 -27.39 -18.73
C ARG A 152 -12.31 -27.63 -20.24
N THR A 153 -13.13 -26.81 -20.92
CA THR A 153 -13.30 -26.90 -22.38
C THR A 153 -12.00 -26.49 -23.08
N LEU A 154 -11.43 -25.34 -22.71
CA LEU A 154 -10.15 -24.88 -23.24
C LEU A 154 -9.00 -25.85 -22.93
N TYR A 155 -8.95 -26.40 -21.71
CA TYR A 155 -7.97 -27.40 -21.32
C TYR A 155 -8.02 -28.64 -22.22
N THR A 156 -9.24 -29.12 -22.51
CA THR A 156 -9.43 -30.27 -23.40
C THR A 156 -8.87 -29.99 -24.79
N MET A 157 -9.19 -28.82 -25.35
CA MET A 157 -8.67 -28.37 -26.65
C MET A 157 -7.14 -28.25 -26.64
N ALA A 158 -6.58 -27.57 -25.63
CA ALA A 158 -5.14 -27.36 -25.49
C ALA A 158 -4.36 -28.67 -25.28
N SER A 159 -4.94 -29.65 -24.58
CA SER A 159 -4.29 -30.93 -24.29
C SER A 159 -4.34 -31.91 -25.46
N GLN A 160 -5.41 -31.90 -26.25
CA GLN A 160 -5.60 -32.84 -27.35
C GLN A 160 -5.03 -32.35 -28.68
N GLN A 161 -5.03 -31.03 -28.91
CA GLN A 161 -4.71 -30.45 -30.22
C GLN A 161 -3.30 -29.87 -30.29
N HIS A 162 -2.67 -29.59 -29.14
CA HIS A 162 -1.39 -28.89 -29.10
C HIS A 162 -0.41 -29.55 -28.12
N SER A 163 0.87 -29.55 -28.49
CA SER A 163 1.98 -29.89 -27.61
C SER A 163 2.47 -28.66 -26.84
N PRO A 164 3.24 -28.83 -25.75
CA PRO A 164 3.89 -27.72 -25.06
C PRO A 164 4.71 -26.86 -26.04
N GLN A 165 4.42 -25.56 -26.06
CA GLN A 165 5.12 -24.57 -26.90
C GLN A 165 6.17 -23.83 -26.08
N SER A 166 7.30 -23.50 -26.70
CA SER A 166 8.40 -22.77 -26.07
C SER A 166 8.64 -21.44 -26.78
N PHE A 167 8.42 -20.34 -26.05
CA PHE A 167 8.63 -18.98 -26.53
C PHE A 167 9.47 -18.20 -25.51
N PRO A 168 10.42 -17.35 -25.95
CA PRO A 168 11.31 -16.61 -25.05
C PRO A 168 10.57 -15.58 -24.16
N GLU A 169 9.41 -15.10 -24.59
CA GLU A 169 8.58 -14.13 -23.87
C GLU A 169 7.60 -14.77 -22.88
N ARG A 170 7.45 -16.09 -22.89
CA ARG A 170 6.56 -16.82 -21.98
C ARG A 170 7.34 -17.88 -21.21
N ILE A 171 7.67 -17.55 -19.98
CA ILE A 171 8.58 -18.33 -19.15
C ILE A 171 7.78 -18.93 -18.00
N PHE A 172 7.90 -20.23 -17.80
CA PHE A 172 7.36 -20.90 -16.62
C PHE A 172 8.52 -21.28 -15.72
N LYS A 173 8.60 -20.67 -14.55
CA LYS A 173 9.73 -20.85 -13.63
C LYS A 173 9.25 -20.74 -12.19
N ASP A 174 9.71 -21.67 -11.36
CA ASP A 174 9.46 -21.64 -9.92
C ASP A 174 10.42 -20.63 -9.28
N VAL A 175 9.86 -19.49 -8.88
CA VAL A 175 10.51 -18.37 -8.21
C VAL A 175 9.55 -17.85 -7.14
N PRO A 176 10.01 -17.55 -5.92
CA PRO A 176 9.13 -17.02 -4.89
C PRO A 176 8.49 -15.69 -5.31
N VAL A 177 7.16 -15.68 -5.45
CA VAL A 177 6.38 -14.46 -5.74
C VAL A 177 5.38 -14.22 -4.60
N ALA A 178 5.56 -13.14 -3.84
CA ALA A 178 4.65 -12.74 -2.76
C ALA A 178 3.36 -12.12 -3.31
N ALA A 179 3.52 -11.18 -4.23
CA ALA A 179 2.48 -10.50 -5.00
C ALA A 179 3.07 -10.15 -6.38
N SER A 180 2.23 -10.06 -7.40
CA SER A 180 2.65 -9.70 -8.77
C SER A 180 3.51 -8.42 -8.82
N PHE A 181 4.57 -8.46 -9.61
CA PHE A 181 5.45 -7.31 -9.84
C PHE A 181 6.04 -7.29 -11.25
N PHE A 182 6.32 -6.09 -11.74
CA PHE A 182 7.15 -5.88 -12.93
C PHE A 182 8.61 -5.75 -12.54
N GLU A 183 9.50 -6.31 -13.37
CA GLU A 183 10.94 -6.07 -13.31
C GLU A 183 11.40 -5.29 -14.54
N PHE A 184 12.11 -4.18 -14.29
CA PHE A 184 12.72 -3.36 -15.35
C PHE A 184 14.07 -2.81 -14.90
N GLY A 185 15.13 -3.20 -15.62
CA GLY A 185 16.51 -2.78 -15.35
C GLY A 185 16.99 -3.09 -13.93
N GLY A 186 16.68 -4.30 -13.44
CA GLY A 186 17.03 -4.78 -12.11
C GLY A 186 16.25 -4.12 -10.97
N ARG A 187 15.08 -3.53 -11.26
CA ARG A 187 14.19 -2.93 -10.26
C ARG A 187 12.80 -3.54 -10.32
N ASN A 188 12.22 -3.73 -9.15
CA ASN A 188 10.86 -4.26 -8.99
C ASN A 188 9.85 -3.13 -8.78
N TYR A 189 8.67 -3.31 -9.35
CA TYR A 189 7.51 -2.43 -9.27
C TYR A 189 6.29 -3.29 -8.97
N HIS A 190 5.65 -3.10 -7.81
CA HIS A 190 4.42 -3.84 -7.48
C HIS A 190 3.36 -3.59 -8.55
N ALA A 191 2.76 -4.64 -9.09
CA ALA A 191 2.12 -4.56 -10.40
C ALA A 191 1.00 -3.52 -10.48
N VAL A 192 0.07 -3.51 -9.52
CA VAL A 192 -1.01 -2.52 -9.47
C VAL A 192 -0.52 -1.21 -8.84
N ASP A 193 0.13 -1.29 -7.67
CA ASP A 193 0.49 -0.11 -6.87
C ASP A 193 1.58 0.78 -7.47
N ASP A 194 2.51 0.22 -8.23
CA ASP A 194 3.63 0.94 -8.85
C ASP A 194 3.47 1.10 -10.36
N LEU A 195 2.35 0.73 -10.98
CA LEU A 195 2.19 0.80 -12.43
C LEU A 195 2.40 2.22 -12.96
N LEU A 196 1.83 3.22 -12.28
CA LEU A 196 2.02 4.62 -12.63
C LEU A 196 3.49 5.05 -12.49
N ARG A 197 4.20 4.51 -11.49
CA ARG A 197 5.63 4.77 -11.26
C ARG A 197 6.47 4.16 -12.38
N LEU A 198 6.16 2.93 -12.79
CA LEU A 198 6.76 2.27 -13.93
C LEU A 198 6.49 3.07 -15.21
N ALA A 199 5.23 3.42 -15.49
CA ALA A 199 4.84 4.19 -16.67
C ALA A 199 5.57 5.53 -16.78
N ARG A 200 5.65 6.28 -15.67
CA ARG A 200 6.44 7.54 -15.60
C ARG A 200 7.92 7.29 -15.91
N ARG A 201 8.50 6.20 -15.42
CA ARG A 201 9.90 5.81 -15.69
C ARG A 201 10.12 5.45 -17.17
N LEU A 202 9.22 4.68 -17.75
CA LEU A 202 9.26 4.30 -19.17
C LEU A 202 9.13 5.54 -20.06
N ARG A 203 8.18 6.43 -19.74
CA ARG A 203 7.99 7.71 -20.44
C ARG A 203 9.23 8.60 -20.40
N GLN A 204 9.89 8.70 -19.24
CA GLN A 204 11.12 9.49 -19.08
C GLN A 204 12.25 9.00 -19.99
N GLN A 205 12.29 7.71 -20.28
CA GLN A 205 13.28 7.10 -21.17
C GLN A 205 12.78 6.97 -22.62
N LYS A 206 11.62 7.55 -22.95
CA LYS A 206 10.98 7.45 -24.28
C LYS A 206 10.66 6.01 -24.72
N LEU A 207 10.40 5.13 -23.75
CA LEU A 207 10.06 3.72 -23.96
C LEU A 207 8.53 3.49 -24.03
N LEU A 208 7.75 4.58 -24.10
CA LEU A 208 6.31 4.54 -24.36
C LEU A 208 6.00 5.29 -25.65
N THR A 209 5.15 4.70 -26.49
CA THR A 209 4.65 5.26 -27.75
C THR A 209 3.35 6.04 -27.57
N GLY A 210 2.62 5.79 -26.47
CA GLY A 210 1.34 6.42 -26.15
C GLY A 210 1.27 6.99 -24.74
N ALA A 211 0.17 7.66 -24.43
CA ALA A 211 -0.10 8.13 -23.08
C ALA A 211 -0.49 6.94 -22.18
N PRO A 212 0.16 6.76 -21.02
CA PRO A 212 -0.20 5.73 -20.06
C PRO A 212 -1.47 6.17 -19.31
N LEU A 213 -2.64 5.90 -19.90
CA LEU A 213 -3.93 6.14 -19.29
C LEU A 213 -4.31 4.93 -18.43
N PHE A 214 -3.53 4.71 -17.36
CA PHE A 214 -3.88 3.73 -16.35
C PHE A 214 -4.95 4.30 -15.42
N LEU A 215 -5.90 3.46 -15.01
CA LEU A 215 -7.07 3.87 -14.23
C LEU A 215 -6.63 4.44 -12.88
N ILE A 216 -7.13 5.64 -12.58
CA ILE A 216 -6.93 6.49 -11.40
C ILE A 216 -5.47 6.82 -11.07
N ASN A 217 -5.12 8.11 -11.23
CA ASN A 217 -4.02 8.71 -10.47
C ASN A 217 -4.33 8.44 -8.99
N HIS A 218 -3.57 7.54 -8.34
CA HIS A 218 -3.53 7.50 -6.89
C HIS A 218 -3.44 8.95 -6.41
N ILE A 219 -4.45 9.37 -5.64
CA ILE A 219 -4.68 10.71 -5.11
C ILE A 219 -3.45 11.59 -5.29
N GLU A 220 -3.55 12.60 -6.15
CA GLU A 220 -2.55 13.66 -6.14
C GLU A 220 -2.53 14.17 -4.71
N TRP A 221 -1.47 13.83 -3.97
CA TRP A 221 -1.35 14.15 -2.55
C TRP A 221 -1.67 15.63 -2.40
N ARG A 222 -2.58 15.97 -1.46
CA ARG A 222 -3.18 17.29 -1.22
C ARG A 222 -4.36 17.75 -2.09
N GLU A 223 -4.81 16.95 -3.05
CA GLU A 223 -6.13 17.17 -3.65
C GLU A 223 -7.17 16.37 -2.90
N HIS A 224 -8.04 17.07 -2.15
CA HIS A 224 -9.11 16.43 -1.40
C HIS A 224 -10.19 15.90 -2.33
N LEU A 225 -10.67 14.67 -2.09
CA LEU A 225 -11.78 14.11 -2.87
C LEU A 225 -13.11 14.83 -2.57
N ILE A 226 -13.27 15.31 -1.34
CA ILE A 226 -14.46 16.01 -0.87
C ILE A 226 -14.13 17.49 -0.70
N ASN A 227 -14.65 18.32 -1.60
CA ASN A 227 -14.44 19.77 -1.60
C ASN A 227 -15.74 20.56 -1.40
N ASP A 228 -16.90 19.90 -1.48
CA ASP A 228 -18.17 20.54 -1.21
C ASP A 228 -18.30 20.83 0.29
N ALA A 229 -18.74 22.04 0.63
CA ALA A 229 -18.79 22.50 2.01
C ALA A 229 -19.87 21.76 2.83
N GLU A 230 -20.95 21.33 2.19
CA GLU A 230 -22.03 20.59 2.85
C GLU A 230 -21.58 19.14 3.14
N GLU A 231 -21.01 18.47 2.14
CA GLU A 231 -20.41 17.13 2.30
C GLU A 231 -19.31 17.13 3.38
N LEU A 232 -18.45 18.16 3.37
CA LEU A 232 -17.38 18.31 4.36
C LEU A 232 -17.95 18.48 5.78
N ALA A 233 -18.96 19.35 5.95
CA ALA A 233 -19.59 19.57 7.24
C ALA A 233 -20.29 18.30 7.75
N GLN A 234 -20.87 17.50 6.86
CA GLN A 234 -21.47 16.21 7.20
C GLN A 234 -20.39 15.24 7.72
N ILE A 235 -19.26 15.10 7.03
CA ILE A 235 -18.15 14.26 7.51
C ILE A 235 -17.60 14.74 8.86
N GLN A 236 -17.36 16.03 9.02
CA GLN A 236 -16.88 16.60 10.29
C GLN A 236 -17.86 16.34 11.44
N ALA A 237 -19.18 16.40 11.17
CA ALA A 237 -20.21 16.10 12.17
C ALA A 237 -20.20 14.64 12.63
N LEU A 238 -19.70 13.71 11.80
CA LEU A 238 -19.54 12.29 12.16
C LEU A 238 -18.35 12.05 13.10
N LYS A 239 -17.51 13.06 13.35
CA LYS A 239 -16.37 13.01 14.28
C LYS A 239 -15.46 11.80 14.03
N PRO A 240 -14.86 11.70 12.83
CA PRO A 240 -14.00 10.58 12.50
C PRO A 240 -12.83 10.46 13.48
N GLU A 241 -12.50 9.23 13.86
CA GLU A 241 -11.30 8.94 14.65
C GLU A 241 -10.35 8.06 13.86
N LEU A 242 -9.06 8.33 13.92
CA LEU A 242 -8.03 7.56 13.23
C LEU A 242 -6.94 7.13 14.20
N ASP A 243 -6.83 5.83 14.39
CA ASP A 243 -5.76 5.22 15.18
C ASP A 243 -4.58 4.86 14.26
N LEU A 244 -3.38 5.31 14.63
CA LEU A 244 -2.15 5.02 13.91
C LEU A 244 -1.21 4.18 14.78
N PHE A 245 -0.98 2.94 14.39
CA PHE A 245 0.07 2.09 14.96
C PHE A 245 1.35 2.30 14.16
N ILE A 246 2.36 2.87 14.82
CA ILE A 246 3.57 3.36 14.16
C ILE A 246 4.83 2.75 14.74
N ALA A 247 5.75 2.34 13.86
CA ALA A 247 7.12 2.03 14.24
C ALA A 247 7.93 3.33 14.29
N LEU A 248 8.50 3.67 15.45
CA LEU A 248 9.16 4.97 15.63
C LEU A 248 10.47 5.08 14.83
N GLU A 249 11.11 3.95 14.57
CA GLU A 249 12.29 3.80 13.73
C GLU A 249 12.00 3.77 12.22
N ASP A 250 10.74 3.84 11.81
CA ASP A 250 10.35 3.83 10.40
C ASP A 250 10.11 5.26 9.84
N PRO A 251 10.86 5.69 8.80
CA PRO A 251 10.66 6.99 8.19
C PRO A 251 9.30 7.11 7.48
N ILE A 252 8.70 6.01 7.01
CA ILE A 252 7.37 6.07 6.38
C ILE A 252 6.30 6.42 7.41
N SER A 253 6.39 5.83 8.61
CA SER A 253 5.54 6.18 9.75
C SER A 253 5.60 7.67 10.10
N TRP A 254 6.78 8.29 10.12
CA TRP A 254 6.93 9.75 10.29
C TRP A 254 6.28 10.54 9.16
N LEU A 255 6.63 10.23 7.92
CA LEU A 255 6.15 10.96 6.74
C LEU A 255 4.62 10.92 6.62
N LEU A 256 4.01 9.77 6.93
CA LEU A 256 2.56 9.61 6.88
C LEU A 256 1.87 10.29 8.06
N LEU A 257 2.39 10.18 9.28
CA LEU A 257 1.81 10.90 10.43
C LEU A 257 1.80 12.41 10.19
N ALA A 258 2.93 12.97 9.74
CA ALA A 258 3.03 14.40 9.47
C ALA A 258 2.04 14.83 8.37
N TYR A 259 1.98 14.10 7.25
CA TYR A 259 1.03 14.37 6.18
C TYR A 259 -0.43 14.28 6.66
N ILE A 260 -0.80 13.19 7.34
CA ILE A 260 -2.17 12.97 7.82
C ILE A 260 -2.56 14.08 8.80
N ARG A 261 -1.68 14.44 9.74
CA ARG A 261 -1.93 15.52 10.71
C ARG A 261 -2.13 16.86 10.02
N GLU A 262 -1.27 17.22 9.09
CA GLU A 262 -1.29 18.55 8.48
C GLU A 262 -2.42 18.71 7.44
N GLU A 263 -2.60 17.71 6.58
CA GLU A 263 -3.46 17.81 5.39
C GLU A 263 -4.84 17.19 5.62
N LEU A 264 -4.94 16.03 6.28
CA LEU A 264 -6.21 15.31 6.39
C LEU A 264 -6.95 15.62 7.69
N ALA A 265 -6.27 15.54 8.83
CA ALA A 265 -6.91 15.65 10.13
C ALA A 265 -7.49 17.04 10.37
N ASN A 266 -6.75 18.08 10.01
CA ASN A 266 -7.23 19.47 10.10
C ASN A 266 -8.41 19.74 9.16
N TYR A 267 -8.40 19.16 7.96
CA TYR A 267 -9.43 19.41 6.95
C TYR A 267 -10.73 18.68 7.28
N TYR A 268 -10.65 17.40 7.67
CA TYR A 268 -11.80 16.54 7.94
C TYR A 268 -12.21 16.48 9.43
N ASP A 269 -11.57 17.26 10.30
CA ASP A 269 -11.76 17.22 11.77
C ASP A 269 -11.57 15.79 12.34
N ILE A 270 -10.53 15.10 11.88
CA ILE A 270 -10.21 13.74 12.33
C ILE A 270 -9.48 13.82 13.67
N LYS A 271 -10.03 13.15 14.68
CA LYS A 271 -9.33 12.93 15.93
C LYS A 271 -8.27 11.84 15.74
N LEU A 272 -7.00 12.23 15.79
CA LEU A 272 -5.88 11.31 15.70
C LEU A 272 -5.56 10.69 17.06
N ASN A 273 -5.30 9.37 17.07
CA ASN A 273 -4.70 8.66 18.19
C ASN A 273 -3.45 7.92 17.69
N VAL A 274 -2.36 7.96 18.45
CA VAL A 274 -1.10 7.31 18.04
C VAL A 274 -0.70 6.24 19.04
N TYR A 275 -0.33 5.07 18.51
CA TYR A 275 0.06 3.89 19.26
C TYR A 275 1.48 3.50 18.83
N PRO A 276 2.52 4.02 19.51
CA PRO A 276 3.89 3.62 19.25
C PRO A 276 4.08 2.11 19.47
N LEU A 277 4.76 1.47 18.53
CA LEU A 277 5.12 0.06 18.59
C LEU A 277 6.49 -0.12 19.25
N PRO A 278 6.77 -1.30 19.84
CA PRO A 278 8.13 -1.66 20.23
C PRO A 278 9.03 -1.70 19.00
N TYR A 279 10.34 -1.63 19.22
CA TYR A 279 11.32 -1.65 18.13
C TYR A 279 11.18 -2.93 17.29
N GLN A 280 10.88 -2.75 15.99
CA GLN A 280 10.57 -3.81 15.04
C GLN A 280 11.81 -4.33 14.29
N GLY A 281 13.02 -3.82 14.60
CA GLY A 281 14.23 -4.26 13.92
C GLY A 281 14.33 -3.87 12.45
N ARG A 282 13.55 -2.88 12.01
CA ARG A 282 13.55 -2.39 10.62
C ARG A 282 14.82 -1.57 10.35
N ASP A 283 15.90 -2.22 9.94
CA ASP A 283 17.18 -1.56 9.59
C ASP A 283 17.31 -1.27 8.07
N TRP A 284 16.45 -1.87 7.24
CA TRP A 284 16.48 -1.80 5.78
C TRP A 284 15.24 -1.08 5.24
N PHE A 285 15.45 0.09 4.63
CA PHE A 285 14.38 0.89 4.04
C PHE A 285 14.66 1.18 2.56
N ASP A 286 13.60 1.27 1.76
CA ASP A 286 13.70 1.90 0.45
C ASP A 286 13.81 3.42 0.62
N TRP A 287 15.04 3.91 0.80
CA TRP A 287 15.33 5.34 0.91
C TRP A 287 14.87 6.14 -0.32
N SER A 288 14.79 5.48 -1.48
CA SER A 288 14.29 6.11 -2.69
C SER A 288 12.78 6.35 -2.61
N LEU A 289 12.03 5.43 -1.97
CA LEU A 289 10.61 5.58 -1.68
C LEU A 289 10.38 6.69 -0.65
N ALA A 290 11.08 6.67 0.48
CA ALA A 290 10.98 7.73 1.50
C ALA A 290 11.30 9.12 0.91
N THR A 291 12.33 9.23 0.07
CA THR A 291 12.67 10.49 -0.62
C THR A 291 11.58 10.95 -1.58
N ARG A 292 10.95 10.03 -2.32
CA ARG A 292 9.83 10.36 -3.20
C ARG A 292 8.62 10.82 -2.41
N LEU A 293 8.28 10.10 -1.33
CA LEU A 293 7.16 10.43 -0.47
C LEU A 293 7.36 11.81 0.15
N SER A 294 8.53 12.07 0.75
CA SER A 294 8.91 13.38 1.28
C SER A 294 8.72 14.53 0.28
N LYS A 295 9.09 14.33 -0.99
CA LYS A 295 8.91 15.34 -2.04
C LYS A 295 7.45 15.53 -2.45
N ARG A 296 6.61 14.50 -2.32
CA ARG A 296 5.18 14.56 -2.66
C ARG A 296 4.35 15.16 -1.55
N THR A 297 4.67 14.85 -0.29
CA THR A 297 3.98 15.36 0.89
C THR A 297 4.55 16.69 1.38
N GLU A 298 5.70 17.10 0.82
CA GLU A 298 6.56 18.19 1.30
C GLU A 298 7.00 18.08 2.77
N VAL A 299 6.85 16.89 3.36
CA VAL A 299 7.36 16.60 4.70
C VAL A 299 8.85 16.26 4.59
N ALA A 300 9.70 17.04 5.24
CA ALA A 300 11.12 16.73 5.33
C ALA A 300 11.36 15.47 6.19
N PHE A 301 12.41 14.72 5.86
CA PHE A 301 12.88 13.60 6.69
C PHE A 301 14.41 13.52 6.74
N THR A 302 15.11 14.62 6.46
CA THR A 302 16.57 14.70 6.59
C THR A 302 17.01 16.09 7.09
N PRO A 303 18.14 16.23 7.81
CA PRO A 303 19.00 15.15 8.31
C PRO A 303 18.30 14.29 9.37
N PHE A 304 18.65 13.00 9.42
CA PHE A 304 18.16 12.08 10.44
C PHE A 304 19.29 11.31 11.11
N CYS A 305 19.04 10.88 12.36
CA CYS A 305 19.78 9.80 13.00
C CYS A 305 18.79 8.67 13.25
N ARG A 306 19.02 7.49 12.65
CA ARG A 306 18.05 6.40 12.75
C ARG A 306 17.87 5.96 14.20
N PRO A 307 16.63 5.83 14.68
CA PRO A 307 16.38 5.28 16.00
C PRO A 307 16.90 3.84 16.11
N THR A 308 17.62 3.59 17.19
CA THR A 308 17.95 2.26 17.67
C THR A 308 16.88 1.81 18.67
N GLU A 309 16.85 0.55 19.06
CA GLU A 309 15.97 0.05 20.13
C GLU A 309 15.94 0.95 21.38
N ALA A 310 17.12 1.35 21.90
CA ALA A 310 17.21 2.26 23.05
C ALA A 310 16.65 3.67 22.75
N ALA A 311 16.77 4.15 21.52
CA ALA A 311 16.21 5.44 21.12
C ALA A 311 14.69 5.35 20.96
N THR A 312 14.17 4.28 20.35
CA THR A 312 12.73 3.97 20.25
C THR A 312 12.10 3.90 21.65
N HIS A 313 12.75 3.22 22.60
CA HIS A 313 12.29 3.20 24.00
C HIS A 313 12.25 4.61 24.61
N ASN A 314 13.33 5.38 24.47
CA ASN A 314 13.39 6.75 24.99
C ASN A 314 12.35 7.68 24.34
N MET A 315 12.07 7.50 23.05
CA MET A 315 11.00 8.22 22.34
C MET A 315 9.63 7.88 22.95
N ALA A 316 9.34 6.59 23.15
CA ALA A 316 8.11 6.15 23.79
C ALA A 316 7.98 6.64 25.24
N GLN A 317 9.09 6.71 25.99
CA GLN A 317 9.10 7.25 27.33
C GLN A 317 8.71 8.73 27.34
N LEU A 318 9.29 9.56 26.46
CA LEU A 318 8.89 10.97 26.33
C LEU A 318 7.41 11.10 25.95
N TYR A 319 6.94 10.27 25.01
CA TYR A 319 5.55 10.25 24.56
C TYR A 319 4.55 9.93 25.67
N TYR A 320 4.81 8.90 26.47
CA TYR A 320 3.89 8.50 27.54
C TYR A 320 4.04 9.30 28.84
N SER A 321 5.00 10.21 28.91
CA SER A 321 5.21 11.09 30.07
C SER A 321 4.40 12.39 30.00
N VAL A 322 3.57 12.57 28.95
CA VAL A 322 2.65 13.70 28.81
C VAL A 322 1.18 13.24 28.90
N PRO A 323 0.25 14.14 29.28
CA PRO A 323 -1.18 13.87 29.22
C PRO A 323 -1.66 13.51 27.80
N GLU A 324 -2.73 12.72 27.69
CA GLU A 324 -3.30 12.26 26.41
C GLU A 324 -3.59 13.40 25.44
N GLU A 325 -4.12 14.53 25.92
CA GLU A 325 -4.41 15.71 25.11
C GLU A 325 -3.17 16.32 24.42
N GLN A 326 -1.97 16.05 24.94
CA GLN A 326 -0.69 16.58 24.42
C GLN A 326 0.07 15.54 23.58
N GLN A 327 -0.42 14.30 23.50
CA GLN A 327 0.32 13.19 22.90
C GLN A 327 0.58 13.39 21.40
N ILE A 328 -0.40 13.87 20.63
CA ILE A 328 -0.24 14.09 19.19
C ILE A 328 0.85 15.14 18.88
N GLU A 329 0.82 16.27 19.57
CA GLU A 329 1.85 17.31 19.41
C GLU A 329 3.23 16.84 19.89
N THR A 330 3.24 16.03 20.95
CA THR A 330 4.47 15.46 21.52
C THR A 330 5.11 14.47 20.56
N ILE A 331 4.35 13.51 20.02
CA ILE A 331 4.91 12.51 19.11
C ILE A 331 5.38 13.15 17.80
N HIS A 332 4.64 14.14 17.30
CA HIS A 332 5.06 14.93 16.15
C HIS A 332 6.42 15.60 16.42
N SER A 333 6.57 16.29 17.56
CA SER A 333 7.82 16.95 17.95
C SER A 333 8.99 15.97 18.14
N ILE A 334 8.73 14.78 18.69
CA ILE A 334 9.73 13.73 18.87
C ILE A 334 10.22 13.21 17.51
N LEU A 335 9.29 12.82 16.63
CA LEU A 335 9.63 12.30 15.30
C LEU A 335 10.30 13.36 14.44
N GLU A 336 9.82 14.60 14.47
CA GLU A 336 10.46 15.72 13.79
C GLU A 336 11.92 15.90 14.26
N ALA A 337 12.18 15.84 15.57
CA ALA A 337 13.52 15.98 16.12
C ALA A 337 14.48 14.87 15.63
N VAL A 338 14.01 13.64 15.51
CA VAL A 338 14.79 12.50 15.04
C VAL A 338 14.99 12.55 13.52
N TRP A 339 13.89 12.69 12.78
CA TRP A 339 13.85 12.49 11.33
C TRP A 339 14.20 13.75 10.56
N THR A 340 14.08 14.95 11.12
CA THR A 340 14.42 16.19 10.40
C THR A 340 15.56 16.97 11.02
N LYS A 341 15.83 16.77 12.31
CA LYS A 341 16.87 17.51 13.07
C LYS A 341 18.04 16.61 13.46
N GLY A 342 18.06 15.35 13.04
CA GLY A 342 19.16 14.42 13.28
C GLY A 342 19.43 14.09 14.75
N ARG A 343 18.47 14.28 15.66
CA ARG A 343 18.68 14.02 17.08
C ARG A 343 18.69 12.52 17.37
N ASP A 344 19.80 12.02 17.90
CA ASP A 344 19.90 10.67 18.48
C ASP A 344 19.36 10.66 19.92
N LEU A 345 18.18 10.08 20.14
CA LEU A 345 17.57 10.02 21.48
C LEU A 345 18.14 8.92 22.37
N SER A 346 19.07 8.09 21.88
CA SER A 346 19.93 7.26 22.75
C SER A 346 21.06 8.07 23.40
N PHE A 347 21.33 9.29 22.90
CA PHE A 347 22.34 10.19 23.46
C PHE A 347 21.72 11.13 24.50
N LYS A 348 22.20 11.01 25.75
CA LYS A 348 21.65 11.72 26.91
C LYS A 348 21.44 13.23 26.69
N ALA A 349 22.39 13.92 26.06
CA ALA A 349 22.26 15.37 25.87
C ALA A 349 21.10 15.74 24.91
N HIS A 350 20.89 14.96 23.85
CA HIS A 350 19.75 15.17 22.95
C HIS A 350 18.42 14.83 23.63
N PHE A 351 18.40 13.73 24.40
CA PHE A 351 17.23 13.32 25.17
C PHE A 351 16.81 14.39 26.18
N GLU A 352 17.72 14.86 27.03
CA GLU A 352 17.40 15.90 28.03
C GLU A 352 17.01 17.23 27.38
N ALA A 353 17.66 17.62 26.28
CA ALA A 353 17.28 18.82 25.54
C ALA A 353 15.86 18.73 24.98
N LEU A 354 15.46 17.58 24.43
CA LEU A 354 14.11 17.36 23.94
C LEU A 354 13.10 17.29 25.09
N ARG A 355 13.43 16.60 26.19
CA ARG A 355 12.60 16.53 27.40
C ARG A 355 12.29 17.93 27.95
N GLN A 356 13.30 18.79 28.05
CA GLN A 356 13.13 20.18 28.48
C GLN A 356 12.27 20.98 27.50
N GLN A 357 12.48 20.81 26.19
CA GLN A 357 11.66 21.44 25.16
C GLN A 357 10.18 21.02 25.25
N LEU A 358 9.92 19.76 25.56
CA LEU A 358 8.58 19.19 25.78
C LEU A 358 8.01 19.50 27.16
N ARG A 359 8.78 20.14 28.06
CA ARG A 359 8.37 20.50 29.44
C ARG A 359 7.95 19.28 30.27
N ILE A 360 8.65 18.17 30.12
CA ILE A 360 8.38 16.93 30.86
C ILE A 360 9.16 16.93 32.17
N ASP A 361 8.46 17.20 33.28
CA ASP A 361 9.06 17.24 34.62
C ASP A 361 9.39 15.86 35.16
N SER A 362 8.48 14.89 34.99
CA SER A 362 8.64 13.51 35.44
C SER A 362 8.49 12.53 34.28
N LEU A 363 9.42 11.57 34.19
CA LEU A 363 9.34 10.50 33.20
C LEU A 363 8.51 9.34 33.75
N LEU A 364 7.72 8.72 32.88
CA LEU A 364 7.04 7.47 33.18
C LEU A 364 8.07 6.35 33.43
N PRO A 365 7.86 5.45 34.40
CA PRO A 365 8.74 4.31 34.64
C PRO A 365 8.89 3.41 33.40
N GLU A 366 10.09 2.84 33.23
CA GLU A 366 10.46 1.99 32.09
C GLU A 366 9.51 0.80 31.92
N ASP A 367 9.19 0.10 33.02
CA ASP A 367 8.30 -1.06 32.99
C ASP A 367 6.88 -0.71 32.48
N GLU A 368 6.37 0.47 32.85
CA GLU A 368 5.05 0.93 32.39
C GLU A 368 5.07 1.28 30.90
N VAL A 369 6.15 1.90 30.41
CA VAL A 369 6.34 2.17 28.97
C VAL A 369 6.36 0.87 28.18
N LEU A 370 7.13 -0.12 28.64
CA LEU A 370 7.23 -1.43 27.97
C LEU A 370 5.88 -2.16 27.96
N GLN A 371 5.13 -2.11 29.05
CA GLN A 371 3.77 -2.68 29.09
C GLN A 371 2.84 -2.04 28.06
N ARG A 372 2.87 -0.70 27.93
CA ARG A 372 2.07 0.02 26.92
C ARG A 372 2.48 -0.33 25.50
N LEU A 373 3.79 -0.38 25.20
CA LEU A 373 4.30 -0.79 23.89
C LEU A 373 3.87 -2.21 23.53
N ASN A 374 4.00 -3.15 24.46
CA ASN A 374 3.58 -4.55 24.24
C ASN A 374 2.06 -4.67 24.04
N HIS A 375 1.26 -3.85 24.74
CA HIS A 375 -0.18 -3.80 24.53
C HIS A 375 -0.53 -3.29 23.12
N ASN A 376 0.13 -2.22 22.66
CA ASN A 376 -0.06 -1.70 21.31
C ASN A 376 0.36 -2.72 20.25
N ASP A 377 1.45 -3.45 20.47
CA ASP A 377 1.94 -4.49 19.56
C ASP A 377 0.90 -5.61 19.40
N GLN A 378 0.33 -6.09 20.52
CA GLN A 378 -0.74 -7.09 20.51
C GLN A 378 -1.99 -6.60 19.78
N ALA A 379 -2.40 -5.34 20.02
CA ALA A 379 -3.53 -4.73 19.33
C ALA A 379 -3.25 -4.59 17.82
N CYS A 380 -2.03 -4.19 17.45
CA CYS A 380 -1.63 -4.07 16.05
C CYS A 380 -1.61 -5.42 15.33
N ILE A 381 -1.12 -6.47 15.98
CA ILE A 381 -1.11 -7.84 15.42
C ILE A 381 -2.53 -8.33 15.14
N ALA A 382 -3.49 -7.99 16.02
CA ALA A 382 -4.90 -8.37 15.85
C ALA A 382 -5.57 -7.72 14.62
N HIS A 383 -4.95 -6.71 14.02
CA HIS A 383 -5.42 -6.11 12.76
C HIS A 383 -5.02 -6.89 11.50
N HIS A 384 -4.16 -7.91 11.63
CA HIS A 384 -3.72 -8.79 10.54
C HIS A 384 -3.25 -8.03 9.28
N GLN A 385 -2.44 -6.99 9.47
CA GLN A 385 -1.89 -6.18 8.37
C GLN A 385 -0.44 -6.57 8.04
N PRO A 386 -0.04 -6.55 6.75
CA PRO A 386 1.27 -6.99 6.28
C PRO A 386 2.40 -5.97 6.40
N ASP A 387 2.12 -4.70 6.72
CA ASP A 387 3.12 -3.64 6.76
C ASP A 387 2.70 -2.52 7.72
N PHE A 388 3.65 -1.64 8.04
CA PHE A 388 3.45 -0.45 8.86
C PHE A 388 3.51 0.84 8.03
N PRO A 389 2.89 1.94 8.50
CA PRO A 389 2.00 2.00 9.67
C PRO A 389 0.67 1.30 9.41
N VAL A 390 0.04 0.83 10.48
CA VAL A 390 -1.35 0.31 10.44
C VAL A 390 -2.29 1.43 10.87
N LEU A 391 -3.36 1.63 10.10
CA LEU A 391 -4.37 2.65 10.29
C LEU A 391 -5.71 1.99 10.54
N ALA A 392 -6.40 2.43 11.60
CA ALA A 392 -7.78 2.05 11.86
C ALA A 392 -8.67 3.30 11.93
N LEU A 393 -9.48 3.51 10.89
CA LEU A 393 -10.42 4.62 10.79
C LEU A 393 -11.78 4.19 11.33
N ARG A 394 -12.32 4.97 12.29
CA ARG A 394 -13.68 4.83 12.80
C ARG A 394 -14.52 6.01 12.34
N ILE A 395 -15.65 5.71 11.70
CA ILE A 395 -16.64 6.70 11.28
C ILE A 395 -17.99 6.02 11.18
N ASP A 396 -19.06 6.71 11.59
CA ASP A 396 -20.45 6.23 11.51
C ASP A 396 -20.67 4.83 12.11
N GLY A 397 -20.01 4.56 13.26
CA GLY A 397 -20.09 3.28 13.96
C GLY A 397 -19.39 2.10 13.26
N GLN A 398 -18.70 2.35 12.14
CA GLN A 398 -17.94 1.35 11.39
C GLN A 398 -16.44 1.55 11.59
N GLN A 399 -15.69 0.45 11.46
CA GLN A 399 -14.23 0.46 11.53
C GLN A 399 -13.63 -0.10 10.24
N TYR A 400 -12.66 0.63 9.71
CA TYR A 400 -11.92 0.30 8.50
C TYR A 400 -10.43 0.21 8.83
N VAL A 401 -9.79 -0.90 8.44
CA VAL A 401 -8.38 -1.15 8.76
C VAL A 401 -7.60 -1.31 7.47
N PHE A 402 -6.50 -0.58 7.36
CA PHE A 402 -5.59 -0.59 6.21
C PHE A 402 -4.17 -0.23 6.64
N ASN A 403 -3.20 -0.30 5.74
CA ASN A 403 -1.80 -0.10 6.07
C ASN A 403 -1.00 0.59 4.98
N SER A 404 0.19 1.06 5.34
CA SER A 404 1.21 1.56 4.43
C SER A 404 0.80 2.83 3.66
N LEU A 405 1.77 3.41 2.96
CA LEU A 405 1.56 4.58 2.11
C LEU A 405 0.61 4.31 0.94
N TYR A 406 0.51 3.05 0.51
CA TYR A 406 -0.26 2.67 -0.67
C TYR A 406 -1.77 2.70 -0.43
N ARG A 407 -2.22 2.88 0.82
CA ARG A 407 -3.65 2.87 1.17
C ARG A 407 -4.11 4.08 1.97
N VAL A 408 -3.25 5.08 2.20
CA VAL A 408 -3.63 6.33 2.91
C VAL A 408 -4.80 7.03 2.23
N TRP A 409 -4.88 6.93 0.90
CA TRP A 409 -6.00 7.44 0.11
C TRP A 409 -7.37 6.84 0.47
N LEU A 410 -7.41 5.68 1.15
CA LEU A 410 -8.66 5.07 1.57
C LEU A 410 -9.43 5.93 2.57
N ILE A 411 -8.77 6.81 3.33
CA ILE A 411 -9.45 7.70 4.28
C ILE A 411 -10.57 8.47 3.56
N GLU A 412 -10.23 9.14 2.47
CA GLU A 412 -11.18 9.98 1.72
C GLU A 412 -12.16 9.16 0.89
N SER A 413 -11.74 8.00 0.38
CA SER A 413 -12.65 7.07 -0.31
C SER A 413 -13.70 6.48 0.63
N ILE A 414 -13.33 6.19 1.89
CA ILE A 414 -14.27 5.74 2.93
C ILE A 414 -15.25 6.86 3.27
N PHE A 415 -14.79 8.09 3.44
CA PHE A 415 -15.68 9.24 3.67
C PHE A 415 -16.69 9.41 2.54
N SER A 416 -16.21 9.38 1.29
CA SER A 416 -17.08 9.47 0.11
C SER A 416 -18.13 8.34 0.10
N HIS A 417 -17.72 7.12 0.44
CA HIS A 417 -18.62 5.98 0.52
C HIS A 417 -19.67 6.11 1.63
N VAL A 418 -19.29 6.61 2.81
CA VAL A 418 -20.21 6.85 3.93
C VAL A 418 -21.27 7.88 3.54
N LEU A 419 -20.87 8.99 2.92
CA LEU A 419 -21.82 10.00 2.41
C LEU A 419 -22.78 9.41 1.37
N GLU A 420 -22.27 8.64 0.41
CA GLU A 420 -23.12 7.96 -0.58
C GLU A 420 -24.16 7.03 0.08
N GLN A 421 -23.79 6.33 1.15
CA GLN A 421 -24.72 5.47 1.90
C GLN A 421 -25.79 6.29 2.62
N GLN A 422 -25.42 7.41 3.25
CA GLN A 422 -26.36 8.31 3.91
C GLN A 422 -27.36 8.89 2.92
N TYR A 423 -26.91 9.39 1.76
CA TYR A 423 -27.82 9.89 0.72
C TYR A 423 -28.77 8.82 0.18
N LYS A 424 -28.29 7.58 0.00
CA LYS A 424 -29.15 6.46 -0.40
C LYS A 424 -30.20 6.15 0.67
N HIS A 425 -29.83 6.21 1.95
CA HIS A 425 -30.76 6.00 3.05
C HIS A 425 -31.82 7.11 3.10
N ASP A 426 -31.41 8.38 3.03
CA ASP A 426 -32.30 9.53 3.07
C ASP A 426 -33.27 9.57 1.89
N ALA A 427 -32.81 9.19 0.69
CA ALA A 427 -33.67 9.05 -0.48
C ALA A 427 -34.75 7.97 -0.29
N VAL A 428 -34.38 6.83 0.32
CA VAL A 428 -35.33 5.75 0.63
C VAL A 428 -36.33 6.21 1.69
N VAL A 429 -35.87 6.87 2.77
CA VAL A 429 -36.75 7.38 3.84
C VAL A 429 -37.70 8.46 3.32
N SER A 430 -37.21 9.39 2.49
CA SER A 430 -38.01 10.44 1.85
C SER A 430 -39.06 9.85 0.89
N SER A 431 -38.67 8.84 0.09
CA SER A 431 -39.60 8.13 -0.79
C SER A 431 -40.68 7.37 0.00
N ALA A 432 -40.33 6.77 1.13
CA ALA A 432 -41.27 6.08 2.02
C ALA A 432 -42.26 7.08 2.66
N GLN A 433 -41.78 8.25 3.11
CA GLN A 433 -42.62 9.30 3.69
C GLN A 433 -43.58 9.93 2.67
N SER A 434 -43.13 10.17 1.44
CA SER A 434 -43.99 10.67 0.35
C SER A 434 -45.06 9.66 -0.09
N SER A 435 -44.72 8.36 -0.10
CA SER A 435 -45.68 7.29 -0.41
C SER A 435 -46.68 6.99 0.73
N GLY A 436 -46.31 7.30 1.98
CA GLY A 436 -47.18 7.22 3.15
C GLY A 436 -48.17 8.38 3.26
N ALA A 437 -47.79 9.58 2.80
CA ALA A 437 -48.67 10.74 2.75
C ALA A 437 -49.82 10.59 1.73
N SER A 438 -49.61 9.90 0.61
CA SER A 438 -50.66 9.64 -0.38
C SER A 438 -51.70 8.58 0.04
N LYS A 439 -51.58 7.95 1.21
CA LYS A 439 -52.59 6.98 1.72
C LYS A 439 -53.56 7.53 2.77
N ASN A 440 -53.42 8.80 3.17
CA ASN A 440 -54.30 9.45 4.15
C ASN A 440 -55.14 10.60 3.59
N GLU A 441 -55.25 10.73 2.27
CA GLU A 441 -56.27 11.54 1.61
C GLU A 441 -57.25 10.64 0.85
N LEU A 442 -58.23 10.09 1.58
CA LEU A 442 -59.54 9.67 1.07
C LEU A 442 -60.56 9.60 2.21
#